data_AF-A0A2P5LN87-F1
#
_entry.id   AF-A0A2P5LN87-F1
#
_cell.length_a   1.000
_cell.length_b   1.000
_cell.length_c   1.000
_cell.angle_alpha   90.00
_cell.angle_beta   90.00
_cell.angle_gamma   90.00
#
_symmetry.space_group_name_H-M   'P 1'
#
loop_
_entity.id
_entity.type
_entity.pdbx_description
1 polymer ?
#
loop_
_entity_poly.entity_id
_entity_poly.type
_entity_poly.pdbx_seq_one_letter_code
_entity_poly.pdbx_strand_id
1 'polypeptide(L)' 'IRAVDADERRIMITHGPVSGPLEMSPMTMAFRVAPNVDLPSLSKGMKIKFTISRDAKGLYVIEDVRPETP' A
#
# COMPACT_ATOMS: atom_id res chain seq x y z
N ILE A 1 6.60 2.09 -4.94
CA ILE A 1 5.44 2.99 -5.19
C ILE A 1 5.49 3.50 -6.63
N ARG A 2 4.35 3.46 -7.36
CA ARG A 2 4.20 3.93 -8.75
C ARG A 2 3.56 5.32 -8.85
N ALA A 3 2.56 5.60 -8.01
CA ALA A 3 1.88 6.89 -7.93
C ALA A 3 1.30 7.08 -6.51
N VAL A 4 1.12 8.34 -6.13
CA VAL A 4 0.51 8.75 -4.86
C VAL A 4 -0.63 9.71 -5.20
N ASP A 5 -1.83 9.37 -4.74
CA ASP A 5 -3.03 10.19 -4.84
C ASP A 5 -3.42 10.66 -3.45
N ALA A 6 -3.12 11.93 -3.15
CA ALA A 6 -3.40 12.53 -1.85
C ALA A 6 -4.88 12.89 -1.69
N ASP A 7 -5.60 13.17 -2.78
CA ASP A 7 -7.01 13.53 -2.79
C ASP A 7 -7.89 12.33 -2.42
N GLU A 8 -7.66 11.18 -3.07
CA GLU A 8 -8.37 9.94 -2.76
C GLU A 8 -7.73 9.11 -1.65
N ARG A 9 -6.57 9.57 -1.13
CA ARG A 9 -5.77 8.89 -0.10
C ARG A 9 -5.41 7.45 -0.48
N ARG A 10 -4.89 7.30 -1.70
CA ARG A 10 -4.51 6.01 -2.30
C ARG A 10 -3.10 6.05 -2.85
N ILE A 11 -2.46 4.89 -2.87
CA ILE A 11 -1.15 4.74 -3.53
C ILE A 11 -1.19 3.56 -4.48
N MET A 12 -0.67 3.77 -5.69
CA MET A 12 -0.48 2.70 -6.65
C MET A 12 0.87 2.04 -6.38
N ILE A 13 0.87 0.74 -6.13
CA ILE A 13 2.07 -0.04 -5.84
C ILE A 13 2.14 -1.22 -6.81
N THR A 14 3.30 -1.42 -7.42
CA THR A 14 3.68 -2.72 -7.99
C THR A 14 4.24 -3.54 -6.85
N HIS A 15 3.49 -4.54 -6.40
CA HIS A 15 3.92 -5.41 -5.32
C HIS A 15 4.30 -6.79 -5.86
N GLY A 16 5.22 -7.45 -5.16
CA GLY A 16 5.50 -8.86 -5.37
C GLY A 16 4.35 -9.75 -4.88
N PRO A 17 4.51 -11.07 -4.88
CA PRO A 17 3.55 -11.96 -4.24
C PRO A 17 3.37 -11.56 -2.77
N VAL A 18 2.12 -11.37 -2.35
CA VAL A 18 1.78 -11.14 -0.94
C VAL A 18 1.29 -12.46 -0.38
N SER A 19 2.08 -13.02 0.53
CA SER A 19 1.74 -14.24 1.27
C SER A 19 1.12 -13.86 2.61
N GLY A 20 0.13 -14.62 3.06
CA GLY A 20 -0.59 -14.36 4.31
C GLY A 20 -2.10 -14.59 4.15
N PRO A 21 -2.95 -13.92 4.96
CA PRO A 21 -4.38 -14.18 4.97
C PRO A 21 -5.13 -13.74 3.70
N LEU A 22 -4.49 -13.00 2.80
CA LEU A 22 -5.10 -12.37 1.62
C LEU A 22 -4.56 -12.86 0.28
N GLU A 23 -3.60 -13.82 0.29
CA GLU A 23 -2.90 -14.40 -0.87
C GLU A 23 -3.08 -13.64 -2.20
N MET A 24 -2.15 -12.72 -2.50
CA MET A 24 -2.23 -11.90 -3.71
C MET A 24 -1.08 -12.21 -4.66
N SER A 25 -1.41 -12.47 -5.92
CA SER A 25 -0.40 -12.57 -7.00
C SER A 25 0.32 -11.24 -7.18
N PRO A 26 1.58 -11.25 -7.68
CA PRO A 26 2.30 -10.03 -8.00
C PRO A 26 1.52 -9.22 -9.04
N MET A 27 1.08 -8.02 -8.67
CA MET A 27 0.34 -7.14 -9.57
C MET A 27 0.58 -5.66 -9.24
N THR A 28 0.10 -4.79 -10.11
CA THR A 28 0.09 -3.35 -9.89
C THR A 28 -1.34 -2.90 -9.65
N MET A 29 -1.63 -2.41 -8.46
CA MET A 29 -2.95 -1.91 -8.09
C MET A 29 -2.87 -0.70 -7.15
N ALA A 30 -3.99 -0.01 -6.98
CA ALA A 30 -4.13 1.05 -5.99
C ALA A 30 -4.65 0.49 -4.67
N PHE A 31 -4.01 0.86 -3.57
CA PHE A 31 -4.43 0.56 -2.21
C PHE A 31 -4.88 1.83 -1.51
N ARG A 32 -5.92 1.75 -0.68
CA ARG A 32 -6.25 2.84 0.25
C ARG A 32 -5.20 2.90 1.35
N VAL A 33 -5.02 4.08 1.92
CA VAL A 33 -4.07 4.30 3.00
C VAL A 33 -4.85 4.70 4.25
N ALA A 34 -4.66 3.96 5.35
CA ALA A 34 -5.33 4.19 6.63
C ALA A 34 -4.91 5.55 7.25
N PRO A 35 -5.80 6.27 7.94
CA PRO A 35 -5.59 7.63 8.44
C PRO A 35 -4.34 7.81 9.30
N ASN A 36 -3.92 6.76 10.00
CA ASN A 36 -2.71 6.71 10.83
C ASN A 36 -1.40 6.65 10.05
N VAL A 37 -1.43 6.34 8.75
CA VAL A 37 -0.24 6.29 7.89
C VAL A 37 0.06 7.68 7.33
N ASP A 38 1.34 8.07 7.43
CA ASP A 38 1.87 9.34 6.93
C ASP A 38 2.06 9.30 5.39
N LEU A 39 0.96 9.52 4.67
CA LEU A 39 0.95 9.53 3.21
C LEU A 39 1.90 10.58 2.58
N PRO A 40 2.02 11.83 3.09
CA PRO A 40 2.98 12.82 2.59
C PRO A 40 4.45 12.36 2.58
N SER A 41 4.84 11.46 3.49
CA SER A 41 6.19 10.89 3.51
C SER A 41 6.47 9.93 2.34
N LEU A 42 5.43 9.49 1.63
CA LEU A 42 5.52 8.53 0.55
C LEU A 42 5.64 9.23 -0.81
N SER A 43 6.58 8.76 -1.62
CA SER A 43 6.86 9.31 -2.94
C SER A 43 7.03 8.20 -3.98
N LYS A 44 6.75 8.54 -5.24
CA LYS A 44 6.98 7.66 -6.39
C LYS A 44 8.44 7.18 -6.40
N GLY A 45 8.65 5.90 -6.68
CA GLY A 45 9.98 5.29 -6.71
C GLY A 45 10.44 4.69 -5.38
N MET A 46 9.82 5.05 -4.24
CA MET A 46 10.17 4.45 -2.95
C MET A 46 9.88 2.95 -2.93
N LYS A 47 10.83 2.19 -2.36
CA LYS A 47 10.62 0.82 -1.94
C LYS A 47 10.17 0.82 -0.49
N ILE A 48 9.05 0.15 -0.23
CA ILE A 48 8.42 0.11 1.08
C ILE A 48 8.00 -1.32 1.38
N LYS A 49 8.11 -1.70 2.64
CA LYS A 49 7.33 -2.81 3.20
C LYS A 49 6.03 -2.23 3.71
N PHE A 50 4.93 -2.91 3.43
CA PHE A 50 3.61 -2.43 3.80
C PHE A 50 2.76 -3.58 4.30
N THR A 51 1.86 -3.28 5.23
CA THR A 51 0.88 -4.23 5.78
C THR A 51 -0.48 -3.86 5.25
N ILE A 52 -1.20 -4.83 4.69
CA ILE A 52 -2.57 -4.66 4.22
C ILE A 52 -3.57 -5.44 5.05
N SER A 53 -4.75 -4.86 5.18
CA SER A 53 -5.94 -5.49 5.72
C SER A 53 -7.09 -5.35 4.72
N ARG A 54 -8.12 -6.19 4.88
CA ARG A 54 -9.36 -6.09 4.12
C ARG A 54 -10.42 -5.46 5.02
N ASP A 55 -10.96 -4.32 4.60
CA ASP A 55 -12.00 -3.62 5.36
C ASP A 55 -13.35 -4.37 5.28
N ALA A 56 -14.34 -3.89 6.04
CA ALA A 56 -15.69 -4.46 6.04
C ALA A 56 -16.40 -4.39 4.67
N LYS A 57 -15.92 -3.54 3.75
CA LYS A 57 -16.41 -3.42 2.37
C LYS A 57 -15.65 -4.30 1.39
N GLY A 58 -14.71 -5.12 1.88
CA GLY A 58 -13.90 -6.03 1.08
C GLY A 58 -12.73 -5.36 0.37
N LEU A 59 -12.38 -4.12 0.72
CA LEU A 59 -11.36 -3.30 0.06
C LEU A 59 -10.03 -3.39 0.78
N TYR A 60 -8.92 -3.33 0.04
CA TYR A 60 -7.58 -3.39 0.60
C TYR A 60 -7.13 -2.03 1.12
N VAL A 61 -6.70 -2.00 2.37
CA VAL A 61 -6.24 -0.81 3.07
C VAL A 61 -4.86 -1.07 3.66
N ILE A 62 -3.94 -0.14 3.44
CA ILE A 62 -2.60 -0.15 4.04
C ILE A 62 -2.70 0.41 5.44
N GLU A 63 -2.40 -0.43 6.41
CA GLU A 63 -2.46 -0.13 7.84
C GLU A 63 -1.11 0.38 8.38
N ASP A 64 -0.01 -0.10 7.79
CA ASP A 64 1.36 0.28 8.15
C ASP A 64 2.23 0.35 6.90
N VAL A 65 3.16 1.30 6.89
CA VAL A 65 4.17 1.44 5.86
C VAL A 65 5.52 1.71 6.49
N ARG A 66 6.55 1.03 6.00
CA ARG A 66 7.93 1.25 6.41
C ARG A 66 8.83 1.36 5.19
N PRO A 67 9.78 2.30 5.17
CA PRO A 67 10.81 2.32 4.15
C PRO A 67 11.52 0.97 4.15
N GLU A 68 11.69 0.37 2.97
CA GLU A 68 12.64 -0.72 2.84
C GLU A 68 14.02 -0.08 2.78
N THR A 69 14.65 0.06 3.94
CA THR A 69 16.05 0.50 4.02
C THR A 69 16.92 -0.50 3.27
N PRO A 70 17.90 -0.02 2.47
CA PRO A 70 18.84 -0.87 1.73
C PRO A 70 19.73 -1.70 2.65
#